data_AF-A0A925XK82-F1
#
_entry.id   AF-A0A925XK82-F1
#
_cell.length_a   1.000
_cell.length_b   1.000
_cell.length_c   1.000
_cell.angle_alpha   90.00
_cell.angle_beta   90.00
_cell.angle_gamma   90.00
#
_symmetry.space_group_name_H-M   'P 1'
#
loop_
_entity.id
_entity.type
_entity.pdbx_description
1 polymer ?
#
loop_
_entity_poly.entity_id
_entity_poly.type
_entity_poly.pdbx_seq_one_letter_code
_entity_poly.pdbx_strand_id
1 'polypeptide(L)'
;SWRNRGKRFELVGPGAAGPYFAKRYPGRALSLSDLDNDGDPDVIIGHQDATPALLRNDRTPVPESQTNSITLRFIGRLSNRDAVGASLKLESGKLVTYHQIRGGGSYLSAHDLRVIGICDGSQPANLQIRWPRGFESRVTGLASGSCYAIIEPHDSGQSPRIVEQFCTTPDGIRRLK
;
A
#
# COMPACT_ATOMS: atom_id res chain seq x y z
N SER A 1 -11.38 12.84 -16.38
CA SER A 1 -10.33 11.99 -15.76
C SER A 1 -9.38 11.49 -16.84
N TRP A 2 -8.32 10.75 -16.53
CA TRP A 2 -7.43 10.16 -17.53
C TRP A 2 -7.44 8.62 -17.39
N ARG A 3 -7.36 7.91 -18.51
CA ARG A 3 -7.24 6.45 -18.56
C ARG A 3 -5.86 6.06 -19.05
N ASN A 4 -5.15 5.22 -18.30
CA ASN A 4 -3.88 4.64 -18.74
C ASN A 4 -4.15 3.55 -19.79
N ARG A 5 -3.49 3.62 -20.95
CA ARG A 5 -3.50 2.61 -22.03
C ARG A 5 -2.16 1.87 -22.13
N GLY A 6 -1.40 1.84 -21.04
CA GLY A 6 -0.05 1.27 -20.95
C GLY A 6 1.03 2.23 -21.42
N LYS A 7 0.96 2.70 -22.69
CA LYS A 7 1.96 3.60 -23.29
C LYS A 7 1.56 5.07 -23.31
N ARG A 8 0.30 5.39 -23.04
CA ARG A 8 -0.24 6.75 -23.07
C ARG A 8 -1.41 6.90 -22.11
N PHE A 9 -1.68 8.14 -21.72
CA PHE A 9 -2.90 8.50 -21.02
C PHE A 9 -3.88 9.13 -22.01
N GLU A 10 -5.13 8.72 -21.91
CA GLU A 10 -6.24 9.23 -22.72
C GLU A 10 -7.18 10.03 -21.83
N LEU A 11 -7.55 11.24 -22.25
CA LEU A 11 -8.54 12.03 -21.54
C LEU A 11 -9.90 11.32 -21.67
N VAL A 12 -10.50 10.99 -20.54
CA VAL A 12 -11.86 10.47 -20.49
C VAL A 12 -12.79 11.56 -19.97
N GLY A 13 -13.95 11.69 -20.62
CA GLY A 13 -14.93 12.73 -20.36
C GLY A 13 -15.48 12.71 -18.92
N PRO A 14 -16.18 13.78 -18.49
CA PRO A 14 -16.82 13.84 -17.19
C PRO A 14 -17.71 12.60 -16.94
N GLY A 15 -17.66 12.04 -15.73
CA GLY A 15 -18.48 10.88 -15.34
C GLY A 15 -17.99 9.52 -15.83
N ALA A 16 -16.99 9.45 -16.72
CA ALA A 16 -16.45 8.18 -17.21
C ALA A 16 -15.76 7.32 -16.13
N ALA A 17 -15.44 7.92 -14.98
CA ALA A 17 -14.91 7.25 -13.79
C ALA A 17 -15.94 7.14 -12.65
N GLY A 18 -17.23 7.37 -12.94
CA GLY A 18 -18.30 7.35 -11.96
C GLY A 18 -18.83 8.75 -11.58
N PRO A 19 -19.98 8.80 -10.87
CA PRO A 19 -20.72 10.04 -10.61
C PRO A 19 -19.97 11.01 -9.69
N TYR A 20 -19.10 10.51 -8.82
CA TYR A 20 -18.26 11.35 -7.97
C TYR A 20 -17.42 12.31 -8.82
N PHE A 21 -16.76 11.80 -9.87
CA PHE A 21 -15.89 12.62 -10.73
C PHE A 21 -16.64 13.54 -11.71
N ALA A 22 -17.98 13.53 -11.70
CA ALA A 22 -18.79 14.47 -12.47
C ALA A 22 -19.06 15.79 -11.71
N LYS A 23 -18.75 15.84 -10.41
CA LYS A 23 -18.97 17.01 -9.54
C LYS A 23 -17.65 17.56 -9.01
N ARG A 24 -17.68 18.82 -8.54
CA ARG A 24 -16.56 19.43 -7.81
C ARG A 24 -16.87 19.40 -6.32
N TYR A 25 -15.88 19.02 -5.51
CA TYR A 25 -15.97 19.01 -4.06
C TYR A 25 -14.84 19.84 -3.46
N PRO A 26 -15.11 20.66 -2.42
CA PRO A 26 -14.07 21.34 -1.67
C PRO A 26 -13.36 20.34 -0.75
N GLY A 27 -12.38 19.61 -1.29
CA GLY A 27 -11.54 18.70 -0.51
C GLY A 27 -10.59 19.43 0.44
N ARG A 28 -10.44 18.87 1.65
CA ARG A 28 -9.48 19.32 2.66
C ARG A 28 -8.55 18.20 3.10
N ALA A 29 -8.99 16.96 3.09
CA ALA A 29 -8.16 15.84 3.47
C ALA A 29 -8.17 14.74 2.41
N LEU A 30 -7.07 14.01 2.30
CA LEU A 30 -6.96 12.81 1.49
C LEU A 30 -6.15 11.75 2.23
N SER A 31 -6.71 10.56 2.41
CA SER A 31 -5.99 9.40 2.94
C SER A 31 -6.03 8.24 1.94
N LEU A 32 -4.94 7.49 1.88
CA LEU A 32 -4.79 6.27 1.10
C LEU A 32 -4.66 5.12 2.09
N SER A 33 -5.47 4.08 1.92
CA SER A 33 -5.45 2.88 2.77
C SER A 33 -6.08 1.71 2.01
N ASP A 34 -5.65 0.50 2.30
CA ASP A 34 -6.20 -0.75 1.74
C ASP A 34 -7.23 -1.30 2.74
N LEU A 35 -8.46 -0.78 2.70
CA LEU A 35 -9.43 -0.92 3.81
C LEU A 35 -10.00 -2.33 3.93
N ASP A 36 -10.07 -3.05 2.82
CA ASP A 36 -10.55 -4.42 2.76
C ASP A 36 -9.43 -5.45 2.61
N ASN A 37 -8.17 -5.02 2.70
CA ASN A 37 -6.97 -5.86 2.66
C ASN A 37 -6.80 -6.65 1.36
N ASP A 38 -7.33 -6.15 0.23
CA ASP A 38 -7.26 -6.82 -1.06
C ASP A 38 -5.98 -6.49 -1.85
N GLY A 39 -5.12 -5.64 -1.28
CA GLY A 39 -3.82 -5.31 -1.81
C GLY A 39 -3.85 -4.23 -2.88
N ASP A 40 -4.88 -3.40 -2.88
CA ASP A 40 -4.92 -2.15 -3.62
C ASP A 40 -5.40 -0.96 -2.75
N PRO A 41 -4.95 0.27 -3.03
CA PRO A 41 -5.25 1.41 -2.16
C PRO A 41 -6.60 2.05 -2.49
N ASP A 42 -7.48 2.11 -1.49
CA ASP A 42 -8.68 2.94 -1.45
C ASP A 42 -8.33 4.40 -1.13
N VAL A 43 -9.24 5.32 -1.48
CA VAL A 43 -9.09 6.76 -1.24
C VAL A 43 -10.21 7.27 -0.35
N ILE A 44 -9.85 7.88 0.77
CA ILE A 44 -10.78 8.63 1.62
C ILE A 44 -10.54 10.11 1.41
N ILE A 45 -11.60 10.87 1.10
CA ILE A 45 -11.54 12.32 0.90
C ILE A 45 -12.41 13.00 1.95
N GLY A 46 -11.78 13.84 2.77
CA GLY A 46 -12.49 14.73 3.68
C GLY A 46 -12.92 15.99 2.94
N HIS A 47 -14.22 16.28 2.95
CA HIS A 47 -14.77 17.50 2.38
C HIS A 47 -14.96 18.56 3.47
N GLN A 48 -14.86 19.83 3.09
CA GLN A 48 -15.28 20.92 3.95
C GLN A 48 -16.82 20.99 4.01
N ASP A 49 -17.37 21.10 5.22
CA ASP A 49 -18.81 21.30 5.49
C ASP A 49 -19.73 20.26 4.83
N ALA A 50 -19.20 19.05 4.58
CA ALA A 50 -19.92 17.96 3.93
C ALA A 50 -19.37 16.59 4.35
N THR A 51 -20.16 15.54 4.11
CA THR A 51 -19.78 14.16 4.39
C THR A 51 -18.52 13.76 3.59
N PRO A 52 -17.56 13.04 4.19
CA PRO A 52 -16.43 12.51 3.46
C PRO A 52 -16.86 11.52 2.38
N ALA A 53 -16.04 11.36 1.35
CA ALA A 53 -16.21 10.32 0.36
C ALA A 53 -15.20 9.20 0.57
N LEU A 54 -15.67 7.96 0.43
CA LEU A 54 -14.83 6.79 0.23
C LEU A 54 -14.91 6.40 -1.24
N LEU A 55 -13.77 6.38 -1.91
CA LEU A 55 -13.62 5.86 -3.26
C LEU A 55 -12.88 4.53 -3.14
N ARG A 56 -13.64 3.45 -3.24
CA ARG A 56 -13.06 2.11 -3.28
C ARG A 56 -12.46 1.83 -4.63
N ASN A 57 -11.24 1.35 -4.62
CA ASN A 57 -10.58 0.91 -5.84
C ASN A 57 -10.81 -0.59 -5.96
N ASP A 58 -11.83 -1.03 -6.69
CA ASP A 58 -12.05 -2.47 -6.86
C ASP A 58 -11.44 -2.93 -8.19
N ARG A 59 -10.43 -3.79 -8.12
CA ARG A 59 -9.94 -4.54 -9.28
C ARG A 59 -10.84 -5.73 -9.63
N THR A 60 -10.65 -6.29 -10.83
CA THR A 60 -11.29 -7.56 -11.19
C THR A 60 -10.91 -8.62 -10.15
N PRO A 61 -11.88 -9.28 -9.50
CA PRO A 61 -11.59 -10.23 -8.44
C PRO A 61 -10.73 -11.38 -8.98
N VAL A 62 -9.61 -11.63 -8.32
CA VAL A 62 -8.77 -12.81 -8.49
C VAL A 62 -8.53 -13.42 -7.11
N PRO A 63 -8.27 -14.74 -7.00
CA PRO A 63 -7.85 -15.34 -5.73
C PRO A 63 -6.68 -14.56 -5.11
N GLU A 64 -6.63 -14.46 -3.78
CA GLU A 64 -5.54 -13.75 -3.06
C GLU A 64 -4.15 -14.30 -3.45
N SER A 65 -4.02 -15.62 -3.66
CA SER A 65 -2.79 -16.25 -4.14
C SER A 65 -2.36 -15.86 -5.56
N GLN A 66 -3.20 -15.14 -6.30
CA GLN A 66 -2.97 -14.69 -7.67
C GLN A 66 -2.87 -13.18 -7.79
N THR A 67 -2.83 -12.46 -6.65
CA THR A 67 -2.66 -11.01 -6.68
C THR A 67 -1.18 -10.70 -6.85
N ASN A 68 -0.92 -9.75 -7.75
CA ASN A 68 0.42 -9.29 -8.07
C ASN A 68 0.84 -8.13 -7.17
N SER A 69 0.46 -8.21 -5.90
CA SER A 69 0.80 -7.23 -4.87
C SER A 69 1.30 -7.91 -3.60
N ILE A 70 2.01 -7.17 -2.77
CA ILE A 70 2.47 -7.60 -1.45
C ILE A 70 2.25 -6.46 -0.46
N THR A 71 1.67 -6.77 0.69
CA THR A 71 1.39 -5.76 1.72
C THR A 71 2.40 -5.90 2.87
N LEU A 72 3.14 -4.83 3.15
CA LEU A 72 4.25 -4.82 4.09
C LEU A 72 4.01 -3.80 5.21
N ARG A 73 3.98 -4.26 6.46
CA ARG A 73 4.05 -3.39 7.65
C ARG A 73 5.42 -3.51 8.28
N PHE A 74 5.96 -2.39 8.75
CA PHE A 74 7.24 -2.35 9.44
C PHE A 74 7.07 -1.90 10.88
N ILE A 75 7.75 -2.56 11.81
CA ILE A 75 7.69 -2.25 13.23
C ILE A 75 9.10 -1.99 13.72
N GLY A 76 9.39 -0.73 14.07
CA GLY A 76 10.68 -0.35 14.63
C GLY A 76 10.88 -0.87 16.05
N ARG A 77 12.08 -1.32 16.37
CA ARG A 77 12.56 -1.75 17.69
C ARG A 77 13.61 -0.79 18.26
N LEU A 78 14.62 -0.46 17.46
CA LEU A 78 15.69 0.48 17.78
C LEU A 78 15.38 1.89 17.26
N SER A 79 14.65 1.95 16.15
CA SER A 79 14.09 3.15 15.54
C SER A 79 12.69 3.48 16.10
N ASN A 80 12.05 4.54 15.59
CA ASN A 80 10.66 4.84 15.94
C ASN A 80 9.74 3.66 15.57
N ARG A 81 8.67 3.43 16.35
CA ARG A 81 7.81 2.23 16.23
C ARG A 81 7.17 2.06 14.86
N ASP A 82 6.91 3.16 14.18
CA ASP A 82 6.32 3.15 12.84
C ASP A 82 7.33 2.98 11.72
N ALA A 83 8.63 2.91 12.05
CA ALA A 83 9.74 2.85 11.10
C ALA A 83 9.74 4.01 10.09
N VAL A 84 9.13 5.16 10.43
CA VAL A 84 9.13 6.37 9.60
C VAL A 84 10.56 6.77 9.28
N GLY A 85 10.82 7.00 7.98
CA GLY A 85 12.15 7.29 7.43
C GLY A 85 12.85 6.06 6.83
N ALA A 86 12.34 4.85 7.02
CA ALA A 86 12.90 3.67 6.37
C ALA A 86 12.72 3.73 4.85
N SER A 87 13.74 3.31 4.11
CA SER A 87 13.71 3.20 2.65
C SER A 87 13.76 1.74 2.24
N LEU A 88 12.97 1.40 1.22
CA LEU A 88 12.72 0.03 0.80
C LEU A 88 13.04 -0.12 -0.68
N LYS A 89 13.75 -1.18 -1.03
CA LYS A 89 13.89 -1.65 -2.41
C LYS A 89 13.27 -3.04 -2.50
N LEU A 90 12.18 -3.15 -3.24
CA LEU A 90 11.47 -4.40 -3.48
C LEU A 90 11.75 -4.88 -4.91
N GLU A 91 12.24 -6.10 -5.03
CA GLU A 91 12.63 -6.73 -6.28
C GLU A 91 11.78 -8.00 -6.48
N SER A 92 11.00 -8.08 -7.56
CA SER A 92 10.19 -9.24 -7.94
C SER A 92 10.39 -9.50 -9.43
N GLY A 93 11.10 -10.57 -9.77
CA GLY A 93 11.48 -10.89 -11.15
C GLY A 93 12.17 -9.71 -11.85
N LYS A 94 11.52 -9.11 -12.84
CA LYS A 94 12.07 -7.94 -13.58
C LYS A 94 11.67 -6.59 -12.99
N LEU A 95 10.75 -6.59 -12.02
CA LEU A 95 10.23 -5.37 -11.42
C LEU A 95 11.07 -4.97 -10.21
N VAL A 96 11.48 -3.69 -10.19
CA VAL A 96 12.14 -3.07 -9.04
C VAL A 96 11.33 -1.85 -8.65
N THR A 97 10.84 -1.82 -7.42
CA THR A 97 10.13 -0.67 -6.86
C THR A 97 10.83 -0.14 -5.63
N TYR A 98 10.70 1.16 -5.41
CA TYR A 98 11.27 1.85 -4.26
C TYR A 98 10.15 2.50 -3.47
N HIS A 99 10.21 2.32 -2.16
CA HIS A 99 9.24 2.89 -1.24
C HIS A 99 9.95 3.56 -0.08
N GLN A 100 9.26 4.46 0.58
CA GLN A 100 9.72 5.07 1.81
C GLN A 100 8.56 5.11 2.79
N ILE A 101 8.82 4.73 4.03
CA ILE A 101 7.82 4.85 5.09
C ILE A 101 7.79 6.31 5.52
N ARG A 102 6.65 6.96 5.26
CA ARG A 102 6.44 8.37 5.55
C ARG A 102 5.43 8.49 6.69
N GLY A 103 5.70 9.41 7.61
CA GLY A 103 4.71 9.82 8.60
C GLY A 103 3.75 10.82 7.95
N GLY A 104 2.50 10.81 8.41
CA GLY A 104 1.45 11.69 7.86
C GLY A 104 0.99 11.27 6.45
N GLY A 105 0.39 12.19 5.72
CA GLY A 105 -0.14 11.94 4.39
C GLY A 105 -0.41 13.24 3.66
N SER A 106 -1.69 13.53 3.42
CA SER A 106 -2.14 14.80 2.85
C SER A 106 -2.40 15.84 3.95
N TYR A 107 -3.10 16.93 3.60
CA TYR A 107 -3.48 17.96 4.55
C TYR A 107 -4.49 17.40 5.58
N LEU A 108 -4.22 17.62 6.87
CA LEU A 108 -5.05 17.14 7.99
C LEU A 108 -5.39 15.64 7.94
N SER A 109 -4.50 14.81 7.39
CA SER A 109 -4.68 13.37 7.28
C SER A 109 -3.37 12.59 7.41
N ALA A 110 -3.49 11.29 7.65
CA ALA A 110 -2.38 10.34 7.55
C ALA A 110 -2.79 9.20 6.64
N HIS A 111 -1.82 8.69 5.86
CA HIS A 111 -2.00 7.48 5.07
C HIS A 111 -1.83 6.24 5.95
N ASP A 112 -2.29 5.11 5.46
CA ASP A 112 -1.89 3.81 5.99
C ASP A 112 -0.35 3.69 5.93
N LEU A 113 0.24 3.18 7.01
CA LEU A 113 1.68 2.98 7.11
C LEU A 113 2.15 1.70 6.42
N ARG A 114 1.22 0.86 5.96
CA ARG A 114 1.51 -0.29 5.12
C ARG A 114 1.98 0.15 3.75
N VAL A 115 2.98 -0.56 3.25
CA VAL A 115 3.50 -0.41 1.89
C VAL A 115 2.89 -1.50 1.04
N ILE A 116 2.20 -1.10 -0.03
CA ILE A 116 1.71 -2.01 -1.06
C ILE A 116 2.75 -2.03 -2.18
N GLY A 117 3.49 -3.13 -2.25
CA GLY A 117 4.44 -3.41 -3.32
C GLY A 117 3.75 -4.05 -4.51
N ILE A 118 4.24 -3.76 -5.71
CA ILE A 118 3.81 -4.46 -6.93
C ILE A 118 4.80 -5.59 -7.17
N CYS A 119 4.28 -6.77 -7.49
CA CYS A 119 5.04 -7.95 -7.88
C CYS A 119 4.72 -8.31 -9.34
N ASP A 120 5.64 -8.98 -10.04
CA ASP A 120 5.37 -9.46 -11.40
C ASP A 120 4.77 -10.87 -11.43
N GLY A 121 4.61 -11.50 -10.27
CA GLY A 121 4.03 -12.83 -10.10
C GLY A 121 4.91 -13.98 -10.60
N SER A 122 6.10 -13.70 -11.14
CA SER A 122 6.98 -14.71 -11.75
C SER A 122 7.90 -15.40 -10.75
N GLN A 123 8.25 -14.71 -9.65
CA GLN A 123 9.17 -15.15 -8.62
C GLN A 123 8.80 -14.52 -7.26
N PRO A 124 9.16 -15.13 -6.13
CA PRO A 124 9.07 -14.48 -4.82
C PRO A 124 9.87 -13.18 -4.77
N ALA A 125 9.35 -12.21 -4.02
CA ALA A 125 9.97 -10.90 -3.88
C ALA A 125 11.12 -10.90 -2.86
N ASN A 126 12.14 -10.10 -3.14
CA ASN A 126 13.25 -9.79 -2.26
C ASN A 126 13.17 -8.34 -1.84
N LEU A 127 13.33 -8.10 -0.55
CA LEU A 127 13.21 -6.78 0.06
C LEU A 127 14.53 -6.40 0.72
N GLN A 128 15.06 -5.24 0.34
CA GLN A 128 16.14 -4.57 1.04
C GLN A 128 15.54 -3.41 1.82
N ILE A 129 15.92 -3.30 3.10
CA ILE A 129 15.40 -2.30 4.03
C ILE A 129 16.59 -1.51 4.54
N ARG A 130 16.60 -0.20 4.33
CA ARG A 130 17.46 0.72 5.05
C ARG A 130 16.66 1.35 6.17
N TRP A 131 16.96 0.98 7.41
CA TRP A 131 16.26 1.46 8.59
C TRP A 131 16.57 2.94 8.88
N PRO A 132 15.72 3.66 9.64
CA PRO A 132 15.93 5.09 9.94
C PRO A 132 17.28 5.40 10.59
N ARG A 133 17.85 4.45 11.35
CA ARG A 133 19.17 4.57 11.97
C ARG A 133 20.35 4.29 11.03
N GLY A 134 20.07 3.94 9.78
CA GLY A 134 21.05 3.85 8.70
C GLY A 134 21.57 2.45 8.39
N PHE A 135 21.37 1.46 9.27
CA PHE A 135 21.74 0.08 9.00
C PHE A 135 20.73 -0.61 8.07
N GLU A 136 21.16 -1.72 7.47
CA GLU A 136 20.37 -2.42 6.45
C GLU A 136 19.96 -3.83 6.88
N SER A 137 18.86 -4.30 6.31
CA SER A 137 18.39 -5.68 6.43
C SER A 137 17.90 -6.18 5.08
N ARG A 138 18.00 -7.50 4.88
CA ARG A 138 17.48 -8.17 3.69
C ARG A 138 16.50 -9.25 4.10
N VAL A 139 15.39 -9.32 3.38
CA VAL A 139 14.38 -10.37 3.46
C VAL A 139 14.19 -10.94 2.07
N THR A 140 14.16 -12.26 1.94
CA THR A 140 14.04 -12.95 0.65
C THR A 140 12.89 -13.93 0.67
N GLY A 141 12.34 -14.26 -0.49
CA GLY A 141 11.33 -15.31 -0.59
C GLY A 141 9.93 -14.88 -0.17
N LEU A 142 9.62 -13.58 -0.23
CA LEU A 142 8.29 -13.08 0.10
C LEU A 142 7.30 -13.41 -1.03
N ALA A 143 6.30 -14.24 -0.73
CA ALA A 143 5.26 -14.57 -1.71
C ALA A 143 4.38 -13.35 -2.03
N SER A 144 4.04 -13.19 -3.31
CA SER A 144 2.97 -12.28 -3.76
C SER A 144 1.62 -12.73 -3.18
N GLY A 145 0.66 -11.82 -3.12
CA GLY A 145 -0.65 -12.10 -2.56
C GLY A 145 -0.67 -12.31 -1.06
N SER A 146 0.41 -11.94 -0.39
CA SER A 146 0.58 -12.13 1.04
C SER A 146 0.84 -10.79 1.73
N CYS A 147 0.58 -10.78 3.04
CA CYS A 147 0.88 -9.65 3.90
C CYS A 147 1.89 -10.04 4.98
N TYR A 148 2.87 -9.19 5.23
CA TYR A 148 3.94 -9.42 6.21
C TYR A 148 4.12 -8.24 7.13
N ALA A 149 4.26 -8.52 8.43
CA ALA A 149 4.82 -7.56 9.38
C ALA A 149 6.31 -7.88 9.61
N ILE A 150 7.16 -6.92 9.29
CA ILE A 150 8.62 -7.01 9.38
C ILE A 150 9.08 -6.19 10.58
N ILE A 151 9.63 -6.86 11.57
CA ILE A 151 10.05 -6.28 12.83
C ILE A 151 11.55 -6.02 12.77
N GLU A 152 11.94 -4.77 13.00
CA GLU A 152 13.34 -4.34 13.07
C GLU A 152 14.12 -5.23 14.06
N PRO A 153 15.32 -5.71 13.70
CA PRO A 153 16.12 -6.53 14.60
C PRO A 153 16.57 -5.76 15.85
N HIS A 154 16.96 -6.48 16.89
CA HIS A 154 17.47 -5.89 18.13
C HIS A 154 18.91 -5.38 18.01
N ASP A 155 19.64 -5.81 16.99
CA ASP A 155 21.03 -5.41 16.76
C ASP A 155 21.31 -5.35 15.25
N SER A 156 22.25 -4.49 14.86
CA SER A 156 22.73 -4.38 13.48
C SER A 156 23.45 -5.66 13.09
N GLY A 157 22.87 -6.44 12.17
CA GLY A 157 23.45 -7.69 11.66
C GLY A 157 22.56 -8.92 11.90
N GLN A 158 21.52 -8.82 12.74
CA GLN A 158 20.51 -9.86 12.84
C GLN A 158 19.45 -9.73 11.74
N SER A 159 18.92 -10.87 11.30
CA SER A 159 17.76 -10.89 10.40
C SER A 159 16.53 -10.33 11.10
N PRO A 160 15.68 -9.55 10.40
CA PRO A 160 14.43 -9.07 10.96
C PRO A 160 13.49 -10.25 11.24
N ARG A 161 12.65 -10.12 12.28
CA ARG A 161 11.59 -11.10 12.53
C ARG A 161 10.42 -10.82 11.60
N ILE A 162 9.86 -11.86 11.01
CA ILE A 162 8.74 -11.78 10.07
C ILE A 162 7.51 -12.44 10.71
N VAL A 163 6.38 -11.78 10.62
CA VAL A 163 5.06 -12.35 10.95
C VAL A 163 4.24 -12.35 9.67
N GLU A 164 3.84 -13.53 9.23
CA GLU A 164 3.03 -13.73 8.03
C GLU A 164 1.54 -13.52 8.34
N GLN A 165 0.76 -13.21 7.30
CA GLN A 165 -0.71 -13.16 7.34
C GLN A 165 -1.30 -12.25 8.43
N PHE A 166 -0.69 -11.07 8.63
CA PHE A 166 -1.18 -10.13 9.65
C PHE A 166 -2.46 -9.38 9.24
N CYS A 167 -2.71 -9.22 7.94
CA CYS A 167 -3.97 -8.70 7.41
C CYS A 167 -4.94 -9.88 7.33
N THR A 168 -5.96 -9.87 8.18
CA THR A 168 -7.12 -10.76 8.02
C THR A 168 -8.24 -9.95 7.40
N THR A 169 -8.85 -10.46 6.34
CA THR A 169 -10.10 -9.93 5.80
C THR A 169 -11.19 -10.29 6.81
N PRO A 170 -11.91 -9.34 7.40
CA PRO A 170 -13.07 -9.69 8.20
C PRO A 170 -14.11 -10.31 7.28
N ASP A 171 -14.57 -11.53 7.57
CA ASP A 171 -15.62 -12.28 6.85
C ASP A 171 -17.00 -11.56 6.76
N GLY A 172 -17.09 -10.26 7.09
CA GLY A 172 -18.33 -9.53 7.31
C GLY A 172 -18.56 -8.27 6.48
N ILE A 173 -17.58 -7.73 5.75
CA ILE A 173 -17.83 -6.56 4.89
C ILE A 173 -18.47 -7.03 3.58
N ARG A 174 -19.79 -7.24 3.63
CA ARG A 174 -20.60 -7.50 2.43
C ARG A 174 -20.31 -6.41 1.41
N ARG A 175 -19.76 -6.81 0.26
CA ARG A 175 -19.70 -5.98 -0.96
C ARG A 175 -21.12 -5.50 -1.26
N LEU A 176 -21.39 -4.23 -0.99
CA LEU A 176 -22.61 -3.59 -1.49
C LEU A 176 -22.38 -3.35 -2.98
N LYS A 177 -23.12 -4.10 -3.79
CA LYS A 177 -23.22 -3.92 -5.25
C LYS A 177 -23.88 -2.59 -5.59
#